data_AF-A0A060C7G2-F1
#
_entry.id   AF-A0A060C7G2-F1
#
_cell.length_a   1.000
_cell.length_b   1.000
_cell.length_c   1.000
_cell.angle_alpha   90.00
_cell.angle_beta   90.00
_cell.angle_gamma   90.00
#
_symmetry.space_group_name_H-M   'P 1'
#
loop_
_entity.id
_entity.type
_entity.pdbx_description
1 polymer ?
#
loop_
_entity_poly.entity_id
_entity_poly.type
_entity_poly.pdbx_seq_one_letter_code
_entity_poly.pdbx_strand_id
1 'polypeptide(L)'
;DYRKSWIARGIPASKLKILPRGLDIELFTPARRDPGFWRSRGLRDGELAMLFVGRVSKEKNLDVLVSATKKLAAWQLPVRPIIVGDGPYLGEMRKLLPDAIFTGYLRGESLAAAYASAAFFVFPSTTDTFGNVVLEAHASRPARRRQRRRRSA
;
A
#
# COMPACT_ATOMS: atom_id res chain seq x y z
N ASP A 1 27.86 -3.13 -12.25
CA ASP A 1 28.02 -2.18 -11.14
C ASP A 1 27.85 -0.75 -11.66
N TYR A 2 26.66 -0.17 -11.53
CA TYR A 2 26.27 1.08 -12.22
C TYR A 2 27.17 2.27 -11.88
N ARG A 3 27.70 2.33 -10.66
CA ARG A 3 28.66 3.37 -10.25
C ARG A 3 29.92 3.33 -11.12
N LYS A 4 30.45 2.14 -11.39
CA LYS A 4 31.63 1.96 -12.26
C LYS A 4 31.35 2.37 -13.70
N SER A 5 30.13 2.09 -14.21
CA SER A 5 29.71 2.48 -15.55
C SER A 5 29.62 4.00 -15.73
N TRP A 6 29.12 4.74 -14.73
CA TRP A 6 29.04 6.20 -14.79
C TRP A 6 30.39 6.89 -14.59
N ILE A 7 31.28 6.31 -13.77
CA ILE A 7 32.67 6.78 -13.64
C ILE A 7 33.41 6.60 -14.98
N ALA A 8 33.24 5.46 -15.65
CA ALA A 8 33.83 5.19 -16.96
C ALA A 8 33.32 6.16 -18.06
N ARG A 9 32.17 6.80 -17.85
CA ARG A 9 31.59 7.83 -18.74
C ARG A 9 32.02 9.26 -18.38
N GLY A 10 32.97 9.43 -17.47
CA GLY A 10 33.57 10.72 -17.12
C GLY A 10 32.86 11.49 -16.00
N ILE A 11 31.90 10.89 -15.30
CA ILE A 11 31.27 11.56 -14.15
C ILE A 11 32.19 11.41 -12.91
N PRO A 12 32.61 12.50 -12.26
CA PRO A 12 33.48 12.44 -11.08
C PRO A 12 32.81 11.65 -9.95
N ALA A 13 33.56 10.73 -9.33
CA ALA A 13 33.06 9.92 -8.22
C ALA A 13 32.58 10.77 -7.02
N SER A 14 33.17 11.96 -6.83
CA SER A 14 32.77 12.95 -5.80
C SER A 14 31.39 13.54 -6.02
N LYS A 15 30.88 13.52 -7.27
CA LYS A 15 29.53 13.95 -7.64
C LYS A 15 28.52 12.80 -7.67
N LEU A 16 28.96 11.57 -7.41
CA LEU A 16 28.12 10.37 -7.39
C LEU A 16 27.86 9.92 -5.95
N LYS A 17 26.62 10.10 -5.48
CA LYS A 17 26.15 9.53 -4.22
C LYS A 17 25.18 8.39 -4.53
N ILE A 18 25.36 7.25 -3.85
CA ILE A 18 24.31 6.22 -3.86
C ILE A 18 23.14 6.80 -3.06
N LEU A 19 21.98 6.90 -3.70
CA LEU A 19 20.73 7.15 -2.99
C LEU A 19 20.25 5.79 -2.48
N PRO A 20 20.42 5.44 -1.19
CA PRO A 20 19.93 4.19 -0.67
C PRO A 20 18.40 4.21 -0.80
N ARG A 21 17.87 3.39 -1.71
CA ARG A 21 16.44 3.08 -1.75
C ARG A 21 16.19 1.96 -0.76
N GLY A 22 16.30 2.29 0.52
CA GLY A 22 16.05 1.38 1.63
C GLY A 22 14.61 1.55 2.09
N LEU A 23 13.95 0.42 2.36
CA LEU A 23 12.75 0.39 3.19
C LEU A 23 13.20 0.33 4.65
N ASP A 24 12.65 1.19 5.50
CA ASP A 24 12.83 1.05 6.94
C ASP A 24 12.03 -0.18 7.41
N ILE A 25 12.71 -1.32 7.49
CA ILE A 25 12.11 -2.61 7.87
C ILE A 25 11.81 -2.69 9.38
N GLU A 26 12.35 -1.78 10.19
CA GLU A 26 12.00 -1.67 11.61
C GLU A 26 10.67 -0.93 11.77
N LEU A 27 10.44 0.09 10.93
CA LEU A 27 9.18 0.82 10.86
C LEU A 27 8.09 0.01 10.16
N PHE A 28 8.34 -0.50 8.96
CA PHE A 28 7.40 -1.28 8.15
C PHE A 28 7.53 -2.77 8.44
N THR A 29 6.87 -3.20 9.51
CA THR A 29 6.90 -4.58 10.00
C THR A 29 5.50 -5.06 10.36
N PRO A 30 5.19 -6.37 10.26
CA PRO A 30 3.89 -6.91 10.64
C PRO A 30 3.57 -6.70 12.13
N ALA A 31 4.59 -6.43 12.96
CA ALA A 31 4.42 -6.11 14.37
C ALA A 31 3.67 -4.79 14.62
N ARG A 32 3.55 -3.90 13.61
CA ARG A 32 2.74 -2.68 13.68
C ARG A 32 1.24 -2.91 13.49
N ARG A 33 0.80 -4.16 13.33
CA ARG A 33 -0.61 -4.49 13.16
C ARG A 33 -1.40 -4.14 14.43
N ASP A 34 -2.42 -3.32 14.26
CA ASP A 34 -3.35 -2.91 15.31
C ASP A 34 -4.79 -3.22 14.87
N PRO A 35 -5.49 -4.16 15.54
CA PRO A 35 -6.88 -4.50 15.25
C PRO A 35 -7.85 -3.32 15.40
N GLY A 36 -7.52 -2.31 16.20
CA GLY A 36 -8.33 -1.12 16.42
C GLY A 36 -8.14 -0.03 15.36
N PHE A 37 -7.02 -0.06 14.62
CA PHE A 37 -6.60 1.06 13.76
C PHE A 37 -7.65 1.47 12.72
N TRP A 38 -8.22 0.50 12.01
CA TRP A 38 -9.23 0.79 10.99
C TRP A 38 -10.64 0.93 11.59
N ARG A 39 -10.93 0.23 12.69
CA ARG A 39 -12.21 0.35 13.40
C ARG A 39 -12.42 1.77 13.93
N SER A 40 -11.37 2.38 14.49
CA SER A 40 -11.41 3.77 14.96
C SER A 40 -11.62 4.79 13.83
N ARG A 41 -11.54 4.36 12.56
CA ARG A 41 -11.73 5.16 11.35
C ARG A 41 -12.99 4.77 10.57
N GLY A 42 -13.87 3.95 11.16
CA GLY A 42 -15.17 3.59 10.61
C GLY A 42 -15.23 2.24 9.90
N LEU A 43 -14.19 1.40 9.97
CA LEU A 43 -14.28 0.02 9.49
C LEU A 43 -15.24 -0.76 10.40
N ARG A 44 -16.30 -1.33 9.82
CA ARG A 44 -17.31 -2.08 10.59
C ARG A 44 -16.82 -3.48 10.91
N ASP A 45 -17.40 -4.08 11.94
CA ASP A 45 -17.13 -5.48 12.26
C ASP A 45 -17.51 -6.40 11.10
N GLY A 46 -16.65 -7.38 10.82
CA GLY A 46 -16.78 -8.28 9.67
C GLY A 46 -16.23 -7.71 8.35
N GLU A 47 -15.90 -6.41 8.26
CA GLU A 47 -15.31 -5.82 7.06
C GLU A 47 -13.80 -6.05 6.95
N LEU A 48 -13.35 -6.24 5.72
CA LEU A 48 -11.94 -6.34 5.34
C LEU A 48 -11.48 -5.03 4.71
N ALA A 49 -10.42 -4.44 5.27
CA ALA A 49 -9.81 -3.22 4.74
C ALA A 49 -9.02 -3.48 3.45
N MET A 50 -9.49 -2.93 2.33
CA MET A 50 -8.79 -2.88 1.04
C MET A 50 -8.08 -1.53 0.89
N LEU A 51 -6.76 -1.53 1.06
CA LEU A 51 -5.95 -0.32 1.16
C LEU A 51 -5.37 0.13 -0.18
N PHE A 52 -5.58 1.39 -0.52
CA PHE A 52 -4.79 2.14 -1.50
C PHE A 52 -3.98 3.21 -0.78
N VAL A 53 -2.71 3.36 -1.15
CA VAL A 53 -1.82 4.41 -0.65
C VAL A 53 -1.16 5.09 -1.85
N GLY A 54 -1.31 6.41 -1.95
CA GLY A 54 -0.64 7.20 -2.96
C GLY A 54 -1.34 8.51 -3.27
N ARG A 55 -0.81 9.24 -4.26
CA ARG A 55 -1.48 10.44 -4.78
C ARG A 55 -2.82 10.04 -5.41
N VAL A 56 -3.90 10.72 -5.04
CA VAL A 56 -5.25 10.46 -5.56
C VAL A 56 -5.42 11.25 -6.86
N SER A 57 -5.01 10.65 -7.96
CA SER A 57 -4.95 11.30 -9.27
C SER A 57 -5.31 10.33 -10.41
N LYS A 58 -5.78 10.88 -11.53
CA LYS A 58 -6.33 10.08 -12.65
C LYS A 58 -5.29 9.13 -13.25
N GLU A 59 -4.03 9.55 -13.32
CA GLU A 59 -2.93 8.74 -13.84
C GLU A 59 -2.64 7.48 -13.01
N LYS A 60 -3.15 7.38 -11.77
CA LYS A 60 -3.00 6.19 -10.93
C LYS A 60 -4.00 5.08 -11.24
N ASN A 61 -4.84 5.27 -12.27
CA ASN A 61 -5.81 4.28 -12.78
C ASN A 61 -6.81 3.83 -11.70
N LEU A 62 -7.29 4.79 -10.90
CA LEU A 62 -8.20 4.55 -9.78
C LEU A 62 -9.57 4.02 -10.22
N ASP A 63 -9.91 4.12 -11.50
CA ASP A 63 -11.10 3.49 -12.09
C ASP A 63 -11.11 1.98 -11.90
N VAL A 64 -9.94 1.34 -11.91
CA VAL A 64 -9.80 -0.10 -11.62
C VAL A 64 -10.14 -0.38 -10.16
N LEU A 65 -9.74 0.48 -9.22
CA LEU A 65 -10.09 0.35 -7.80
C LEU A 65 -11.61 0.49 -7.60
N VAL A 66 -12.23 1.45 -8.29
CA VAL A 66 -13.68 1.65 -8.25
C VAL A 66 -14.41 0.43 -8.81
N SER A 67 -13.99 -0.06 -9.99
CA SER A 67 -14.58 -1.24 -10.63
C SER A 67 -14.43 -2.49 -9.76
N ALA A 68 -13.26 -2.72 -9.17
CA ALA A 68 -13.02 -3.82 -8.24
C ALA A 68 -13.93 -3.72 -7.01
N THR A 69 -14.06 -2.52 -6.42
CA THR A 69 -14.95 -2.30 -5.27
C THR A 69 -16.40 -2.66 -5.60
N LYS A 70 -16.91 -2.17 -6.75
CA LYS A 70 -18.28 -2.45 -7.19
C LYS A 70 -18.53 -3.95 -7.40
N LYS A 71 -17.55 -4.68 -7.97
CA LYS A 71 -17.64 -6.14 -8.14
C LYS A 71 -17.66 -6.88 -6.80
N LEU A 72 -16.80 -6.49 -5.85
CA LEU A 72 -16.78 -7.09 -4.51
C LEU A 72 -18.11 -6.87 -3.78
N ALA A 73 -18.70 -5.67 -3.90
CA ALA A 73 -20.03 -5.39 -3.37
C ALA A 73 -21.12 -6.24 -4.05
N ALA A 74 -21.08 -6.41 -5.37
CA ALA A 74 -22.02 -7.27 -6.10
C ALA A 74 -21.92 -8.74 -5.69
N TRP A 75 -20.75 -9.20 -5.26
CA TRP A 75 -20.54 -10.53 -4.68
C TRP A 75 -20.84 -10.61 -3.18
N GLN A 76 -21.38 -9.54 -2.60
CA GLN A 76 -21.72 -9.45 -1.17
C GLN A 76 -20.51 -9.73 -0.25
N LEU A 77 -19.30 -9.45 -0.73
CA LEU A 77 -18.10 -9.59 0.08
C LEU A 77 -17.97 -8.35 0.98
N PRO A 78 -17.69 -8.53 2.29
CA PRO A 78 -17.62 -7.43 3.23
C PRO A 78 -16.25 -6.73 3.10
N VAL A 79 -16.00 -6.04 1.99
CA VAL A 79 -14.75 -5.33 1.73
C VAL A 79 -15.00 -3.83 1.75
N ARG A 80 -14.22 -3.12 2.56
CA ARG A 80 -14.26 -1.66 2.65
C ARG A 80 -13.01 -1.05 1.97
N PRO A 81 -13.17 -0.24 0.92
CA PRO A 81 -12.05 0.51 0.35
C PRO A 81 -11.55 1.59 1.31
N ILE A 82 -10.23 1.66 1.46
CA ILE A 82 -9.52 2.64 2.26
C ILE A 82 -8.56 3.41 1.36
N ILE A 83 -8.68 4.73 1.34
CA ILE A 83 -7.85 5.63 0.54
C ILE A 83 -6.97 6.45 1.48
N VAL A 84 -5.67 6.20 1.40
CA VAL A 84 -4.62 6.98 2.07
C VAL A 84 -3.88 7.82 1.04
N GLY A 85 -3.87 9.13 1.28
CA GLY A 85 -3.26 10.12 0.40
C GLY A 85 -4.24 11.22 0.02
N ASP A 86 -3.76 12.10 -0.85
CA ASP A 86 -4.48 13.28 -1.30
C ASP A 86 -4.20 13.52 -2.78
N GLY A 87 -5.03 14.35 -3.42
CA GLY A 87 -4.83 14.75 -4.80
C GLY A 87 -6.08 15.34 -5.46
N PRO A 88 -5.92 15.87 -6.67
CA PRO A 88 -6.98 16.60 -7.37
C PRO A 88 -8.21 15.71 -7.69
N TYR A 89 -8.05 14.39 -7.69
CA TYR A 89 -9.13 13.45 -8.01
C TYR A 89 -9.94 13.00 -6.78
N LEU A 90 -9.61 13.50 -5.58
CA LEU A 90 -10.25 13.07 -4.33
C LEU A 90 -11.75 13.35 -4.31
N GLY A 91 -12.18 14.52 -4.81
CA GLY A 91 -13.59 14.89 -4.86
C GLY A 91 -14.43 13.95 -5.72
N GLU A 92 -13.87 13.49 -6.86
CA GLU A 92 -14.53 12.53 -7.73
C GLU A 92 -14.56 11.13 -7.11
N MET A 93 -13.46 10.71 -6.49
CA MET A 93 -13.40 9.44 -5.75
C MET A 93 -14.43 9.35 -4.63
N ARG A 94 -14.68 10.44 -3.89
CA ARG A 94 -15.72 10.47 -2.85
C ARG A 94 -17.13 10.29 -3.41
N LYS A 95 -17.39 10.75 -4.64
CA LYS A 95 -18.68 10.52 -5.32
C LYS A 95 -18.80 9.08 -5.81
N LEU A 96 -17.72 8.51 -6.34
CA LEU A 96 -17.70 7.15 -6.88
C LEU A 96 -17.72 6.07 -5.79
N LEU A 97 -17.11 6.36 -4.64
CA LEU A 97 -17.00 5.48 -3.48
C LEU A 97 -17.43 6.23 -2.21
N PRO A 98 -18.73 6.55 -2.04
CA PRO A 98 -19.22 7.29 -0.87
C PRO A 98 -18.98 6.54 0.44
N ASP A 99 -18.94 5.21 0.37
CA ASP A 99 -18.67 4.31 1.47
C ASP A 99 -17.17 4.12 1.76
N ALA A 100 -16.25 4.69 0.99
CA ALA A 100 -14.82 4.52 1.28
C ALA A 100 -14.36 5.33 2.49
N ILE A 101 -13.37 4.80 3.20
CA ILE A 101 -12.68 5.55 4.27
C ILE A 101 -11.56 6.35 3.63
N PHE A 102 -11.65 7.67 3.70
CA PHE A 102 -10.62 8.59 3.22
C PHE A 102 -9.88 9.19 4.42
N THR A 103 -8.61 8.87 4.55
CA THR A 103 -7.81 9.28 5.73
C THR A 103 -7.04 10.58 5.53
N GLY A 104 -6.90 11.04 4.28
CA GLY A 104 -5.90 12.03 3.93
C GLY A 104 -4.50 11.43 3.97
N TYR A 105 -3.48 12.26 4.19
CA TYR A 105 -2.09 11.81 4.15
C TYR A 105 -1.66 11.17 5.48
N LEU A 106 -1.06 9.97 5.44
CA LEU A 106 -0.45 9.30 6.60
C LEU A 106 1.08 9.21 6.46
N ARG A 107 1.82 9.32 7.58
CA ARG A 107 3.30 9.24 7.66
C ARG A 107 3.78 8.38 8.81
N GLY A 108 5.02 7.90 8.71
CA GLY A 108 5.71 7.24 9.81
C GLY A 108 4.92 6.04 10.34
N GLU A 109 4.78 5.95 11.67
CA GLU A 109 4.10 4.84 12.32
C GLU A 109 2.64 4.69 11.91
N SER A 110 1.94 5.80 11.65
CA SER A 110 0.53 5.76 11.22
C SER A 110 0.36 5.10 9.85
N LEU A 111 1.33 5.31 8.95
CA LEU A 111 1.34 4.68 7.64
C LEU A 111 1.74 3.21 7.74
N ALA A 112 2.74 2.88 8.57
CA ALA A 112 3.13 1.50 8.83
C ALA A 112 1.97 0.69 9.44
N ALA A 113 1.25 1.25 10.41
CA ALA A 113 0.07 0.63 11.01
C ALA A 113 -1.06 0.45 9.98
N ALA A 114 -1.27 1.43 9.08
CA ALA A 114 -2.23 1.32 7.99
C ALA A 114 -1.93 0.10 7.10
N TYR A 115 -0.67 -0.07 6.67
CA TYR A 115 -0.25 -1.23 5.87
C TYR A 115 -0.40 -2.55 6.64
N ALA A 116 0.12 -2.63 7.87
CA ALA A 116 0.12 -3.86 8.67
C ALA A 116 -1.29 -4.31 9.09
N SER A 117 -2.24 -3.38 9.19
CA SER A 117 -3.62 -3.63 9.62
C SER A 117 -4.60 -3.82 8.45
N ALA A 118 -4.17 -3.63 7.20
CA ALA A 118 -5.00 -3.86 6.02
C ALA A 118 -5.14 -5.36 5.70
N ALA A 119 -6.31 -5.77 5.19
CA ALA A 119 -6.50 -7.13 4.70
C ALA A 119 -5.73 -7.33 3.39
N PHE A 120 -5.82 -6.37 2.47
CA PHE A 120 -5.02 -6.34 1.27
C PHE A 120 -4.74 -4.95 0.74
N PHE A 121 -3.58 -4.83 0.11
CA PHE A 121 -3.09 -3.62 -0.51
C PHE A 121 -3.31 -3.70 -2.03
N VAL A 122 -3.83 -2.62 -2.63
CA VAL A 122 -4.14 -2.53 -4.05
C VAL A 122 -3.31 -1.41 -4.67
N PHE A 123 -2.59 -1.77 -5.73
CA PHE A 123 -1.77 -0.86 -6.49
C PHE A 123 -2.18 -0.91 -7.97
N PRO A 124 -3.19 -0.13 -8.39
CA PRO A 124 -3.76 -0.23 -9.73
C PRO A 124 -2.97 0.51 -10.81
N SER A 125 -1.88 1.20 -10.42
CA SER A 125 -1.10 2.02 -11.36
C SER A 125 -0.35 1.18 -12.38
N THR A 126 -0.51 1.56 -13.65
CA THR A 126 0.17 0.96 -14.80
C THR A 126 1.57 1.51 -15.01
N THR A 127 1.86 2.70 -14.49
CA THR A 127 3.18 3.34 -14.51
C THR A 127 3.59 3.77 -13.10
N ASP A 128 4.66 3.17 -12.59
CA ASP A 128 5.36 3.67 -11.41
C ASP A 128 6.87 3.56 -11.63
N THR A 129 7.61 4.57 -11.17
CA THR A 129 9.06 4.66 -11.39
C THR A 129 9.83 3.68 -10.53
N PHE A 130 9.32 3.30 -9.35
CA PHE A 130 9.97 2.30 -8.49
C PHE A 130 9.05 1.49 -7.57
N GLY A 131 7.83 1.97 -7.26
CA GLY A 131 6.87 1.20 -6.47
C GLY A 131 7.27 0.94 -5.02
N ASN A 132 7.91 1.91 -4.33
CA ASN A 132 8.29 1.77 -2.91
C ASN A 132 7.12 1.32 -2.02
N VAL A 133 5.92 1.80 -2.34
CA VAL A 133 4.65 1.41 -1.72
C VAL A 133 4.38 -0.11 -1.77
N VAL A 134 4.85 -0.81 -2.80
CA VAL A 134 4.74 -2.27 -2.93
C VAL A 134 5.72 -2.99 -1.98
N LEU A 135 6.92 -2.43 -1.78
CA LEU A 135 7.90 -2.94 -0.82
C LEU A 135 7.41 -2.75 0.62
N GLU A 136 6.86 -1.57 0.93
CA GLU A 136 6.24 -1.23 2.21
C GLU A 136 5.09 -2.20 2.55
N ALA A 137 4.22 -2.46 1.57
CA ALA A 137 3.11 -3.40 1.72
C ALA A 137 3.60 -4.86 1.93
N HIS A 138 4.65 -5.27 1.23
CA HIS A 138 5.22 -6.61 1.39
C HIS A 138 5.87 -6.81 2.76
N ALA A 139 6.66 -5.85 3.25
CA ALA A 139 7.31 -5.95 4.55
C ALA A 139 6.30 -5.95 5.71
N SER A 140 5.18 -5.26 5.55
CA SER A 140 4.12 -5.17 6.56
C SER A 140 3.23 -6.42 6.64
N ARG A 141 3.39 -7.38 5.73
CA ARG A 141 2.61 -8.64 5.71
C ARG A 141 3.38 -9.76 6.45
N PRO A 142 2.71 -10.57 7.30
CA PRO A 142 3.37 -11.73 7.89
C PRO A 142 3.76 -12.72 6.78
N ALA A 143 5.02 -13.14 6.76
CA ALA A 143 5.45 -14.25 5.92
C ALA A 143 4.60 -15.47 6.29
N ARG A 144 3.93 -16.09 5.31
CA ARG A 144 3.22 -17.36 5.54
C ARG A 144 4.25 -18.34 6.11
N ARG A 145 4.15 -18.66 7.41
CA ARG A 145 4.84 -19.82 7.98
C ARG A 145 4.41 -21.03 7.15
N ARG A 146 5.34 -21.65 6.42
CA ARG A 146 5.12 -22.97 5.83
C ARG A 146 4.67 -23.88 6.96
N GLN A 147 3.39 -24.22 7.00
CA GLN A 147 2.90 -25.34 7.78
C GLN A 147 3.63 -26.55 7.21
N ARG A 148 4.69 -27.00 7.90
CA ARG A 148 5.23 -28.34 7.69
C ARG A 148 4.06 -29.28 7.98
N ARG A 149 3.44 -29.80 6.91
CA ARG A 149 2.55 -30.95 7.01
C ARG A 149 3.40 -32.05 7.64
N ARG A 150 3.19 -32.31 8.93
CA ARG A 150 3.57 -33.59 9.53
C ARG A 150 2.75 -34.62 8.77
N ARG A 151 3.41 -35.36 7.86
CA ARG A 151 2.87 -36.62 7.36
C ARG A 151 2.90 -37.57 8.55
N SER A 152 1.72 -37.92 9.02
CA SER A 152 1.49 -39.05 9.91
C SER A 152 0.68 -40.08 9.12
N ALA A 153 0.98 -41.35 9.39
CA ALA A 153 0.59 -42.58 8.69
C ALA A 153 1.50 -42.96 7.51
#